data_AF-A0A0D3D8Q4-F1
#
_entry.id   AF-A0A0D3D8Q4-F1
#
_cell.length_a   1.000
_cell.length_b   1.000
_cell.length_c   1.000
_cell.angle_alpha   90.00
_cell.angle_beta   90.00
_cell.angle_gamma   90.00
#
_symmetry.space_group_name_H-M   'P 1'
#
loop_
_entity.id
_entity.type
_entity.pdbx_description
1 polymer ?
#
loop_
_entity_poly.entity_id
_entity_poly.type
_entity_poly.pdbx_seq_one_letter_code
_entity_poly.pdbx_strand_id
1 'polypeptide(L)'
;CVYSIKILFYSLNISHFPNYIQVSLQKKVSLKFSELLQLFRPFSSLTQNKNLHFTILFFTNILRSLNYHQKLKHFVVLTMTDNQDQPHRPVPVHVTNADQNPNNLPNFLLSVRLKYVKLGYHYLISNALYILLLPLLAATIANLSSFSLNDLTILYNHLRFHFLSATLATALLIALSTAYFTTRPRRVFLLDFSCYKPDPSLICTRETFMDRSQRVGIFTEDNLAFQQKILERSGLGQKTYFPEALLRVPPNPCMEEARKEAETVMFGAIDAVLEKTGIKPKDIGILVVNCSLFNPTPSLSAMIVNKYKLRGNILSYNLGGMGCSAGLISIDLAKQLLQVQPNSYALVVSTENITQNWYLGNDRSMLLSNCIFRMGGAAVLLSNRSSDRRRSKYQLIHTVRTHKGADDNAFGCVYQREDNNAEETGKVGVSLSKNLMAIAGEALKTNITTLGPLVLPMSEQLLFFATLVARKVFKVKKIKPYIPDFKLAFEHFCIHAGGRAVLDEIEKNLDLSEWHMEPSRMTLNRFGNTSSSSLWYELAYSEAKGRIKRGDRTWQIAFGSGFKCNSAVWKALRTIDPVEKSNPWSDEIHEFPVAVPRITPVTSS
;
A
#
# COMPACT_ATOMS: atom_id res chain seq x y z
N CYS A 1 -12.74 24.28 -22.13
CA CYS A 1 -12.79 25.62 -21.51
C CYS A 1 -12.76 26.76 -22.52
N VAL A 2 -11.66 27.01 -23.24
CA VAL A 2 -11.56 28.16 -24.18
C VAL A 2 -12.63 28.16 -25.28
N TYR A 3 -12.94 26.98 -25.85
CA TYR A 3 -14.01 26.84 -26.85
C TYR A 3 -15.40 27.11 -26.26
N SER A 4 -15.65 26.64 -25.03
CA SER A 4 -16.90 26.87 -24.31
C SER A 4 -17.12 28.33 -23.93
N ILE A 5 -16.03 29.07 -23.64
CA ILE A 5 -16.06 30.51 -23.36
C ILE A 5 -16.34 31.32 -24.64
N LYS A 6 -15.76 30.93 -25.78
CA LYS A 6 -16.08 31.55 -27.08
C LYS A 6 -17.56 31.42 -27.45
N ILE A 7 -18.15 30.25 -27.21
CA ILE A 7 -19.59 30.01 -27.44
C ILE A 7 -20.45 30.86 -26.48
N LEU A 8 -20.04 30.99 -25.21
CA LEU A 8 -20.74 31.80 -24.21
C LEU A 8 -20.83 33.29 -24.59
N PHE A 9 -19.76 33.84 -25.17
CA PHE A 9 -19.69 35.26 -25.56
C PHE A 9 -20.37 35.56 -26.90
N TYR A 10 -20.34 34.63 -27.85
CA TYR A 10 -21.08 34.78 -29.12
C TYR A 10 -22.59 34.84 -28.89
N SER A 11 -23.10 34.08 -27.92
CA SER A 11 -24.52 34.10 -27.51
C SER A 11 -24.94 35.37 -26.75
N LEU A 12 -24.00 36.21 -26.32
CA LEU A 12 -24.25 37.44 -25.55
C LEU A 12 -24.10 38.73 -26.38
N ASN A 13 -23.76 38.63 -27.68
CA ASN A 13 -23.68 39.76 -28.63
C ASN A 13 -22.75 40.92 -28.20
N ILE A 14 -21.61 40.59 -27.58
CA ILE A 14 -20.61 41.57 -27.09
C ILE A 14 -19.55 41.80 -28.18
N SER A 15 -19.52 42.99 -28.77
CA SER A 15 -18.72 43.32 -29.96
C SER A 15 -17.30 43.85 -29.71
N HIS A 16 -16.84 44.01 -28.45
CA HIS A 16 -15.49 44.50 -28.16
C HIS A 16 -14.69 43.59 -27.23
N PHE A 17 -13.55 43.10 -27.75
CA PHE A 17 -12.50 42.42 -26.99
C PHE A 17 -11.60 43.47 -26.30
N PRO A 18 -11.31 43.36 -24.99
CA PRO A 18 -10.17 44.05 -24.39
C PRO A 18 -8.88 43.41 -24.89
N ASN A 19 -7.97 44.23 -25.45
CA ASN A 19 -6.72 43.79 -26.10
C ASN A 19 -5.86 42.79 -25.29
N TYR A 20 -5.92 42.81 -23.95
CA TYR A 20 -5.12 41.90 -23.11
C TYR A 20 -5.57 40.42 -23.19
N ILE A 21 -6.85 40.14 -23.46
CA ILE A 21 -7.40 38.77 -23.53
C ILE A 21 -7.04 38.12 -24.87
N GLN A 22 -6.98 38.92 -25.93
CA GLN A 22 -6.64 38.47 -27.27
C GLN A 22 -5.16 38.01 -27.36
N VAL A 23 -4.27 38.71 -26.65
CA VAL A 23 -2.84 38.36 -26.54
C VAL A 23 -2.62 37.07 -25.74
N SER A 24 -3.41 36.82 -24.69
CA SER A 24 -3.29 35.60 -23.86
C SER A 24 -3.81 34.35 -24.59
N LEU A 25 -4.84 34.49 -25.42
CA LEU A 25 -5.41 33.41 -26.24
C LEU A 25 -4.52 32.99 -27.41
N GLN A 26 -3.72 33.89 -27.99
CA GLN A 26 -2.77 33.57 -29.05
C GLN A 26 -1.50 32.87 -28.54
N LYS A 27 -1.10 33.06 -27.28
CA LYS A 27 0.16 32.52 -26.73
C LYS A 27 0.11 31.14 -26.05
N LYS A 28 -1.01 30.40 -26.10
CA LYS A 28 -1.17 29.09 -25.40
C LYS A 28 -0.73 29.14 -23.91
N VAL A 29 -0.98 30.25 -23.21
CA VAL A 29 -0.68 30.35 -21.77
C VAL A 29 -1.91 29.94 -20.95
N SER A 30 -1.69 29.11 -19.93
CA SER A 30 -2.70 28.69 -18.95
C SER A 30 -3.25 29.90 -18.18
N LEU A 31 -4.48 30.31 -18.46
CA LEU A 31 -5.22 31.33 -17.69
C LEU A 31 -5.30 30.93 -16.21
N LYS A 32 -4.89 31.83 -15.30
CA LYS A 32 -4.98 31.59 -13.85
C LYS A 32 -6.44 31.75 -13.38
N PHE A 33 -6.88 30.90 -12.45
CA PHE A 33 -8.26 30.90 -11.93
C PHE A 33 -8.70 32.25 -11.32
N SER A 34 -7.75 33.07 -10.86
CA SER A 34 -7.98 34.44 -10.38
C SER A 34 -8.42 35.42 -11.47
N GLU A 35 -8.01 35.22 -12.71
CA GLU A 35 -8.38 36.06 -13.87
C GLU A 35 -9.79 35.69 -14.37
N LEU A 36 -10.16 34.41 -14.26
CA LEU A 36 -11.52 33.91 -14.51
C LEU A 36 -12.58 34.51 -13.58
N LEU A 37 -12.22 34.83 -12.34
CA LEU A 37 -13.11 35.50 -11.38
C LEU A 37 -13.30 37.00 -11.67
N GLN A 38 -12.35 37.66 -12.35
CA GLN A 38 -12.50 39.06 -12.75
C GLN A 38 -13.49 39.24 -13.91
N LEU A 39 -13.68 38.23 -14.76
CA LEU A 39 -14.68 38.20 -15.84
C LEU A 39 -16.13 38.32 -15.35
N PHE A 40 -16.42 37.93 -14.11
CA PHE A 40 -17.78 37.98 -13.53
C PHE A 40 -18.07 39.23 -12.68
N ARG A 41 -17.05 40.07 -12.38
CA ARG A 41 -17.24 41.31 -11.59
C ARG A 41 -18.16 42.36 -12.24
N PRO A 42 -18.19 42.56 -13.56
CA PRO A 42 -19.08 43.56 -14.16
C PRO A 42 -20.56 43.16 -14.11
N PHE A 43 -20.86 41.86 -13.95
CA PHE A 43 -22.23 41.34 -14.04
C PHE A 43 -23.02 41.48 -12.73
N SER A 44 -22.37 41.65 -11.57
CA SER A 44 -23.08 41.87 -10.30
C SER A 44 -23.65 43.29 -10.17
N SER A 45 -23.08 44.28 -10.88
CA SER A 45 -23.53 45.68 -10.79
C SER A 45 -24.57 46.07 -11.85
N LEU A 46 -24.90 45.18 -12.80
CA LEU A 46 -25.74 45.49 -13.97
C LEU A 46 -27.11 44.77 -14.00
N THR A 47 -27.45 43.98 -12.98
CA THR A 47 -28.69 43.19 -12.97
C THR A 47 -29.70 43.71 -11.95
N GLN A 48 -30.76 44.39 -12.40
CA GLN A 48 -31.96 44.71 -11.59
C GLN A 48 -32.78 43.46 -11.22
N ASN A 49 -32.45 42.29 -11.77
CA ASN A 49 -33.18 41.04 -11.54
C ASN A 49 -32.60 40.25 -10.35
N LYS A 50 -33.28 40.30 -9.21
CA LYS A 50 -32.84 39.72 -7.91
C LYS A 50 -32.52 38.22 -7.99
N ASN A 51 -33.22 37.45 -8.83
CA ASN A 51 -32.97 36.02 -9.00
C ASN A 51 -31.65 35.72 -9.72
N LEU A 52 -31.27 36.55 -10.71
CA LEU A 52 -30.01 36.40 -11.43
C LEU A 52 -28.83 36.82 -10.54
N HIS A 53 -29.01 37.86 -9.71
CA HIS A 53 -28.01 38.29 -8.73
C HIS A 53 -27.75 37.23 -7.65
N PHE A 54 -28.81 36.56 -7.14
CA PHE A 54 -28.66 35.47 -6.16
C PHE A 54 -27.98 34.25 -6.78
N THR A 55 -28.32 33.92 -8.03
CA THR A 55 -27.69 32.84 -8.80
C THR A 55 -26.20 33.13 -9.04
N ILE A 56 -25.85 34.35 -9.44
CA ILE A 56 -24.44 34.77 -9.64
C ILE A 56 -23.67 34.76 -8.31
N LEU A 57 -24.26 35.23 -7.20
CA LEU A 57 -23.65 35.19 -5.85
C LEU A 57 -23.43 33.75 -5.36
N PHE A 58 -24.42 32.88 -5.55
CA PHE A 58 -24.33 31.47 -5.20
C PHE A 58 -23.23 30.76 -6.02
N PHE A 59 -23.16 31.03 -7.32
CA PHE A 59 -22.11 30.49 -8.19
C PHE A 59 -20.72 31.07 -7.92
N THR A 60 -20.59 32.36 -7.60
CA THR A 60 -19.30 32.95 -7.19
C THR A 60 -18.82 32.38 -5.86
N ASN A 61 -19.73 32.04 -4.94
CA ASN A 61 -19.38 31.39 -3.68
C ASN A 61 -18.97 29.92 -3.86
N ILE A 62 -19.63 29.17 -4.75
CA ILE A 62 -19.21 27.80 -5.11
C ILE A 62 -17.85 27.80 -5.81
N LEU A 63 -17.63 28.72 -6.76
CA LEU A 63 -16.34 28.86 -7.44
C LEU A 63 -15.23 29.36 -6.50
N ARG A 64 -15.55 30.23 -5.54
CA ARG A 64 -14.62 30.60 -4.45
C ARG A 64 -14.28 29.39 -3.57
N SER A 65 -15.25 28.57 -3.19
CA SER A 65 -15.03 27.36 -2.39
C SER A 65 -14.14 26.35 -3.12
N LEU A 66 -14.33 26.16 -4.43
CA LEU A 66 -13.47 25.31 -5.27
C LEU A 66 -12.07 25.90 -5.47
N ASN A 67 -11.92 27.23 -5.60
CA ASN A 67 -10.62 27.90 -5.66
C ASN A 67 -9.89 27.84 -4.31
N TYR A 68 -10.61 27.92 -3.18
CA TYR A 68 -10.05 27.65 -1.86
C TYR A 68 -9.58 26.19 -1.76
N HIS A 69 -10.32 25.23 -2.31
CA HIS A 69 -9.91 23.83 -2.36
C HIS A 69 -8.62 23.61 -3.17
N GLN A 70 -8.43 24.36 -4.26
CA GLN A 70 -7.21 24.31 -5.10
C GLN A 70 -6.04 25.08 -4.48
N LYS A 71 -6.28 26.26 -3.89
CA LYS A 71 -5.29 27.04 -3.15
C LYS A 71 -4.86 26.36 -1.86
N LEU A 72 -5.71 25.63 -1.15
CA LEU A 72 -5.30 24.80 -0.01
C LEU A 72 -4.42 23.63 -0.46
N LYS A 73 -4.70 23.01 -1.61
CA LYS A 73 -3.80 22.00 -2.19
C LYS A 73 -2.43 22.58 -2.58
N HIS A 74 -2.35 23.82 -3.05
CA HIS A 74 -1.07 24.49 -3.36
C HIS A 74 -0.36 25.12 -2.15
N PHE A 75 -1.10 25.67 -1.19
CA PHE A 75 -0.54 26.24 0.06
C PHE A 75 0.03 25.13 0.95
N VAL A 76 -0.56 23.93 0.93
CA VAL A 76 -0.02 22.72 1.57
C VAL A 76 1.24 22.19 0.86
N VAL A 77 1.41 22.47 -0.45
CA VAL A 77 2.64 22.12 -1.18
C VAL A 77 3.75 23.16 -0.92
N LEU A 78 3.43 24.46 -0.86
CA LEU A 78 4.40 25.53 -0.62
C LEU A 78 4.88 25.63 0.84
N THR A 79 4.02 25.32 1.83
CA THR A 79 4.45 25.24 3.24
C THR A 79 5.33 24.01 3.56
N MET A 80 5.52 23.10 2.59
CA MET A 80 6.53 22.04 2.67
C MET A 80 7.89 22.41 2.07
N THR A 81 8.00 23.55 1.37
CA THR A 81 9.25 24.03 0.76
C THR A 81 9.87 25.25 1.45
N ASP A 82 9.17 25.92 2.37
CA ASP A 82 9.59 27.22 2.92
C ASP A 82 10.27 27.16 4.31
N ASN A 83 10.80 25.99 4.70
CA ASN A 83 11.55 25.82 5.96
C ASN A 83 13.02 25.42 5.74
N GLN A 84 13.56 25.67 4.54
CA GLN A 84 14.98 25.52 4.24
C GLN A 84 15.49 26.78 3.54
N ASP A 85 15.68 27.86 4.30
CA ASP A 85 16.62 28.93 3.94
C ASP A 85 16.75 29.91 5.11
N GLN A 86 17.61 29.58 6.07
CA GLN A 86 18.22 30.53 7.01
C GLN A 86 19.71 30.17 7.12
N PRO A 87 20.65 31.10 6.87
CA PRO A 87 22.08 30.80 6.88
C PRO A 87 22.58 30.59 8.32
N HIS A 88 23.27 29.48 8.54
CA HIS A 88 23.90 29.13 9.81
C HIS A 88 24.97 30.15 10.22
N ARG A 89 24.80 30.79 11.38
CA ARG A 89 25.92 31.37 12.15
C ARG A 89 26.36 30.37 13.22
N PRO A 90 27.68 30.21 13.46
CA PRO A 90 28.17 29.31 14.51
C PRO A 90 28.00 29.98 15.88
N VAL A 91 27.42 29.26 16.84
CA VAL A 91 27.37 29.66 18.25
C VAL A 91 28.19 28.64 19.06
N PRO A 92 29.02 29.08 20.03
CA PRO A 92 30.04 28.25 20.64
C PRO A 92 29.47 27.25 21.65
N VAL A 93 30.13 26.11 21.76
CA VAL A 93 29.85 25.06 22.75
C VAL A 93 30.28 25.55 24.12
N HIS A 94 29.31 25.85 25.00
CA HIS A 94 29.54 25.87 26.43
C HIS A 94 29.03 24.56 27.02
N VAL A 95 29.96 23.78 27.57
CA VAL A 95 29.71 22.60 28.38
C VAL A 95 29.21 23.06 29.75
N THR A 96 27.96 22.73 30.08
CA THR A 96 27.48 22.74 31.46
C THR A 96 26.87 21.38 31.78
N ASN A 97 27.46 20.72 32.78
CA ASN A 97 26.90 19.54 33.42
C ASN A 97 25.58 19.93 34.10
N ALA A 98 24.47 19.30 33.70
CA ALA A 98 23.19 19.40 34.38
C ALA A 98 22.44 18.07 34.33
N ASP A 99 22.24 17.54 35.53
CA ASP A 99 21.43 16.42 36.00
C ASP A 99 20.50 15.68 35.03
N GLN A 100 20.69 14.37 35.03
CA GLN A 100 19.79 13.36 34.49
C GLN A 100 18.45 13.38 35.24
N ASN A 101 17.36 13.56 34.50
CA ASN A 101 16.02 13.18 34.95
C ASN A 101 15.28 12.50 33.77
N PRO A 102 15.04 11.18 33.80
CA PRO A 102 14.66 10.39 32.62
C PRO A 102 13.16 10.49 32.23
N ASN A 103 12.42 11.48 32.73
CA ASN A 103 10.95 11.49 32.68
C ASN A 103 10.28 12.57 31.81
N ASN A 104 11.02 13.31 30.98
CA ASN A 104 10.40 14.26 30.04
C ASN A 104 10.49 13.76 28.60
N LEU A 105 9.40 13.14 28.14
CA LEU A 105 9.14 12.83 26.73
C LEU A 105 9.04 14.13 25.90
N PRO A 106 9.55 14.14 24.64
CA PRO A 106 9.29 15.22 23.71
C PRO A 106 7.78 15.41 23.48
N ASN A 107 7.36 16.64 23.22
CA ASN A 107 5.95 17.02 23.16
C ASN A 107 5.25 16.55 21.86
N PHE A 108 4.93 15.26 21.76
CA PHE A 108 4.26 14.59 20.63
C PHE A 108 2.77 14.95 20.46
N LEU A 109 2.22 15.83 21.30
CA LEU A 109 0.77 16.10 21.38
C LEU A 109 0.23 16.96 20.23
N LEU A 110 1.07 17.77 19.57
CA LEU A 110 0.67 18.62 18.45
C LEU A 110 0.40 17.83 17.15
N SER A 111 1.19 16.80 16.84
CA SER A 111 1.07 16.03 15.58
C SER A 111 -0.15 15.12 15.55
N VAL A 112 -0.52 14.57 16.71
CA VAL A 112 -1.69 13.72 16.93
C VAL A 112 -2.98 14.55 16.82
N ARG A 113 -3.04 15.72 17.48
CA ARG A 113 -4.21 16.60 17.46
C ARG A 113 -4.57 17.04 16.03
N LEU A 114 -3.56 17.36 15.21
CA LEU A 114 -3.75 17.71 13.80
C LEU A 114 -4.23 16.55 12.94
N LYS A 115 -3.73 15.32 13.12
CA LYS A 115 -4.16 14.16 12.30
C LYS A 115 -5.62 13.78 12.54
N TYR A 116 -6.11 13.79 13.78
CA TYR A 116 -7.49 13.38 14.08
C TYR A 116 -8.53 14.47 13.87
N VAL A 117 -8.18 15.74 14.14
CA VAL A 117 -9.03 16.86 13.73
C VAL A 117 -9.14 16.89 12.19
N LYS A 118 -8.03 16.65 11.46
CA LYS A 118 -8.06 16.50 10.00
C LYS A 118 -8.92 15.33 9.53
N LEU A 119 -8.93 14.20 10.24
CA LEU A 119 -9.76 13.04 9.89
C LEU A 119 -11.25 13.32 10.09
N GLY A 120 -11.64 13.93 11.23
CA GLY A 120 -13.02 14.36 11.48
C GLY A 120 -13.47 15.41 10.47
N TYR A 121 -12.60 16.38 10.15
CA TYR A 121 -12.87 17.42 9.14
C TYR A 121 -12.94 16.83 7.72
N HIS A 122 -12.08 15.87 7.39
CA HIS A 122 -12.10 15.16 6.12
C HIS A 122 -13.37 14.32 5.97
N TYR A 123 -13.84 13.68 7.05
CA TYR A 123 -15.08 12.93 7.04
C TYR A 123 -16.30 13.83 6.83
N LEU A 124 -16.34 14.95 7.56
CA LEU A 124 -17.41 15.95 7.46
C LEU A 124 -17.42 16.58 6.07
N ILE A 125 -16.26 16.91 5.48
CA ILE A 125 -16.15 17.45 4.11
C ILE A 125 -16.44 16.39 3.04
N SER A 126 -15.94 15.17 3.18
CA SER A 126 -16.10 14.11 2.17
C SER A 126 -17.55 13.64 2.06
N ASN A 127 -18.29 13.72 3.16
CA ASN A 127 -19.72 13.40 3.21
C ASN A 127 -20.63 14.62 3.28
N ALA A 128 -20.09 15.84 3.38
CA ALA A 128 -20.86 17.09 3.45
C ALA A 128 -21.82 17.20 2.27
N LEU A 129 -21.37 16.83 1.07
CA LEU A 129 -22.21 16.87 -0.12
C LEU A 129 -23.44 15.96 0.03
N TYR A 130 -23.28 14.76 0.60
CA TYR A 130 -24.38 13.83 0.84
C TYR A 130 -25.30 14.31 1.97
N ILE A 131 -24.74 14.82 3.08
CA ILE A 131 -25.50 15.35 4.21
C ILE A 131 -26.32 16.57 3.79
N LEU A 132 -25.79 17.39 2.88
CA LEU A 132 -26.44 18.61 2.39
C LEU A 132 -27.39 18.33 1.21
N LEU A 133 -27.14 17.28 0.42
CA LEU A 133 -28.03 16.83 -0.66
C LEU A 133 -29.19 15.96 -0.17
N LEU A 134 -29.08 15.23 0.95
CA LEU A 134 -30.16 14.37 1.45
C LEU A 134 -31.46 15.14 1.75
N PRO A 135 -31.41 16.30 2.45
CA PRO A 135 -32.58 17.15 2.66
C PRO A 135 -33.13 17.71 1.34
N LEU A 136 -32.24 18.06 0.40
CA LEU A 136 -32.62 18.55 -0.92
C LEU A 136 -33.33 17.46 -1.73
N LEU A 137 -32.81 16.23 -1.69
CA LEU A 137 -33.39 15.06 -2.34
C LEU A 137 -34.75 14.72 -1.73
N ALA A 138 -34.85 14.71 -0.40
CA ALA A 138 -36.10 14.52 0.31
C ALA A 138 -37.14 15.59 -0.05
N ALA A 139 -36.73 16.87 -0.13
CA ALA A 139 -37.59 17.96 -0.57
C ALA A 139 -38.02 17.81 -2.04
N THR A 140 -37.13 17.36 -2.94
CA THR A 140 -37.48 17.10 -4.33
C THR A 140 -38.45 15.94 -4.48
N ILE A 141 -38.28 14.85 -3.71
CA ILE A 141 -39.18 13.69 -3.72
C ILE A 141 -40.56 14.08 -3.16
N ALA A 142 -40.60 14.88 -2.09
CA ALA A 142 -41.85 15.41 -1.55
C ALA A 142 -42.60 16.28 -2.58
N ASN A 143 -41.89 17.17 -3.29
CA ASN A 143 -42.48 17.99 -4.35
C ASN A 143 -42.88 17.18 -5.61
N LEU A 144 -42.20 16.06 -5.89
CA LEU A 144 -42.58 15.14 -6.98
C LEU A 144 -43.82 14.30 -6.62
N SER A 145 -44.10 14.10 -5.34
CA SER A 145 -45.31 13.39 -4.90
C SER A 145 -46.60 14.22 -5.01
N SER A 146 -46.48 15.55 -5.11
CA SER A 146 -47.59 16.49 -5.32
C SER A 146 -47.74 16.94 -6.78
N PHE A 147 -47.05 16.29 -7.72
CA PHE A 147 -46.93 16.71 -9.11
C PHE A 147 -48.20 16.42 -9.92
N SER A 148 -48.83 17.45 -10.49
CA SER A 148 -50.02 17.33 -11.34
C SER A 148 -49.68 17.48 -12.84
N LEU A 149 -50.56 17.03 -13.73
CA LEU A 149 -50.40 17.23 -15.18
C LEU A 149 -50.38 18.71 -15.60
N ASN A 150 -50.94 19.61 -14.78
CA ASN A 150 -50.94 21.04 -15.05
C ASN A 150 -49.57 21.69 -14.76
N ASP A 151 -48.76 21.09 -13.88
CA ASP A 151 -47.40 21.54 -13.55
C ASP A 151 -46.40 21.26 -14.68
N LEU A 152 -46.64 20.25 -15.51
CA LEU A 152 -45.86 19.98 -16.73
C LEU A 152 -45.99 21.12 -17.75
N THR A 153 -47.20 21.67 -17.91
CA THR A 153 -47.47 22.80 -18.81
C THR A 153 -46.81 24.09 -18.31
N ILE A 154 -46.79 24.31 -16.99
CA ILE A 154 -46.11 25.45 -16.35
C ILE A 154 -44.59 25.31 -16.46
N LEU A 155 -44.05 24.12 -16.21
CA LEU A 155 -42.62 23.82 -16.34
C LEU A 155 -42.15 23.98 -17.79
N TYR A 156 -42.93 23.51 -18.76
CA TYR A 156 -42.67 23.70 -20.19
C TYR A 156 -42.66 25.18 -20.59
N ASN A 157 -43.63 25.96 -20.12
CA ASN A 157 -43.66 27.41 -20.36
C ASN A 157 -42.48 28.13 -19.66
N HIS A 158 -42.11 27.75 -18.43
CA HIS A 158 -40.93 28.33 -17.75
C HIS A 158 -39.62 27.97 -18.45
N LEU A 159 -39.44 26.73 -18.90
CA LEU A 159 -38.27 26.30 -19.67
C LEU A 159 -38.18 27.03 -21.02
N ARG A 160 -39.31 27.33 -21.66
CA ARG A 160 -39.40 28.10 -22.91
C ARG A 160 -38.94 29.56 -22.73
N PHE A 161 -39.29 30.21 -21.61
CA PHE A 161 -38.88 31.60 -21.32
C PHE A 161 -37.49 31.70 -20.67
N HIS A 162 -36.98 30.63 -20.05
CA HIS A 162 -35.67 30.57 -19.40
C HIS A 162 -34.68 29.63 -20.11
N PHE A 163 -34.77 29.52 -21.44
CA PHE A 163 -33.89 28.70 -22.26
C PHE A 163 -32.39 28.92 -21.96
N LEU A 164 -32.00 30.18 -21.72
CA LEU A 164 -30.62 30.53 -21.39
C LEU A 164 -30.17 29.96 -20.03
N SER A 165 -31.01 29.99 -18.99
CA SER A 165 -30.62 29.44 -17.68
C SER A 165 -30.63 27.91 -17.69
N ALA A 166 -31.56 27.28 -18.42
CA ALA A 166 -31.62 25.83 -18.59
C ALA A 166 -30.39 25.30 -19.35
N THR A 167 -29.99 25.98 -20.42
CA THR A 167 -28.77 25.64 -21.19
C THR A 167 -27.49 25.86 -20.37
N LEU A 168 -27.40 26.97 -19.63
CA LEU A 168 -26.27 27.23 -18.71
C LEU A 168 -26.19 26.19 -17.58
N ALA A 169 -27.31 25.81 -16.97
CA ALA A 169 -27.37 24.79 -15.94
C ALA A 169 -26.96 23.41 -16.49
N THR A 170 -27.42 23.05 -17.68
CA THR A 170 -27.04 21.80 -18.36
C THR A 170 -25.56 21.78 -18.71
N ALA A 171 -25.04 22.87 -19.28
CA ALA A 171 -23.62 23.00 -19.60
C ALA A 171 -22.74 22.91 -18.33
N LEU A 172 -23.20 23.51 -17.23
CA LEU A 172 -22.53 23.41 -15.94
C LEU A 172 -22.57 21.97 -15.39
N LEU A 173 -23.71 21.30 -15.46
CA LEU A 173 -23.84 19.90 -15.04
C LEU A 173 -22.91 18.99 -15.85
N ILE A 174 -22.82 19.19 -17.16
CA ILE A 174 -21.89 18.45 -18.02
C ILE A 174 -20.43 18.77 -17.65
N ALA A 175 -20.10 20.04 -17.40
CA ALA A 175 -18.76 20.45 -17.00
C ALA A 175 -18.35 19.87 -15.63
N LEU A 176 -19.25 19.94 -14.64
CA LEU A 176 -19.05 19.36 -13.31
C LEU A 176 -18.96 17.85 -13.37
N SER A 177 -19.82 17.19 -14.15
CA SER A 177 -19.76 15.74 -14.36
C SER A 177 -18.46 15.34 -15.04
N THR A 178 -18.04 16.05 -16.08
CA THR A 178 -16.77 15.79 -16.78
C THR A 178 -15.59 16.00 -15.85
N ALA A 179 -15.56 17.09 -15.09
CA ALA A 179 -14.53 17.35 -14.08
C ALA A 179 -14.51 16.25 -13.01
N TYR A 180 -15.67 15.79 -12.57
CA TYR A 180 -15.79 14.74 -11.58
C TYR A 180 -15.28 13.38 -12.09
N PHE A 181 -15.69 12.96 -13.29
CA PHE A 181 -15.23 11.70 -13.88
C PHE A 181 -13.75 11.73 -14.25
N THR A 182 -13.21 12.89 -14.62
CA THR A 182 -11.78 13.03 -14.97
C THR A 182 -10.87 13.19 -13.75
N THR A 183 -11.37 13.72 -12.64
CA THR A 183 -10.58 13.91 -11.40
C THR A 183 -10.70 12.76 -10.40
N ARG A 184 -11.68 11.87 -10.58
CA ARG A 184 -11.79 10.68 -9.74
C ARG A 184 -10.58 9.74 -9.93
N PRO A 185 -10.01 9.22 -8.84
CA PRO A 185 -8.94 8.24 -8.94
C PRO A 185 -9.43 6.99 -9.67
N ARG A 186 -8.58 6.47 -10.55
CA ARG A 186 -8.85 5.23 -11.30
C ARG A 186 -8.76 4.06 -10.34
N ARG A 187 -9.70 3.13 -10.49
CA ARG A 187 -9.67 1.87 -9.73
C ARG A 187 -8.49 1.04 -10.23
N VAL A 188 -7.84 0.35 -9.29
CA VAL A 188 -6.77 -0.60 -9.58
C VAL A 188 -7.30 -1.98 -9.30
N PHE A 189 -7.18 -2.85 -10.30
CA PHE A 189 -7.63 -4.22 -10.27
C PHE A 189 -6.42 -5.15 -10.28
N LEU A 190 -6.50 -6.22 -9.49
CA LEU A 190 -5.60 -7.36 -9.56
C LEU A 190 -6.21 -8.36 -10.52
N LEU A 191 -5.59 -8.50 -11.69
CA LEU A 191 -6.01 -9.46 -12.70
C LEU A 191 -5.82 -10.87 -12.17
N ASP A 192 -4.55 -11.20 -11.90
CA ASP A 192 -4.14 -12.45 -11.29
C ASP A 192 -2.73 -12.28 -10.68
N PHE A 193 -2.30 -13.29 -9.95
CA PHE A 193 -0.96 -13.41 -9.43
C PHE A 193 -0.50 -14.88 -9.47
N SER A 194 0.79 -15.08 -9.35
CA SER A 194 1.43 -16.38 -9.25
C SER A 194 2.52 -16.31 -8.18
N CYS A 195 2.75 -17.43 -7.53
CA CYS A 195 3.92 -17.61 -6.70
C CYS A 195 4.76 -18.75 -7.29
N TYR A 196 6.07 -18.59 -7.27
CA TYR A 196 6.98 -19.62 -7.74
C TYR A 196 7.00 -20.78 -6.74
N LYS A 197 6.74 -22.00 -7.21
CA LYS A 197 6.94 -23.23 -6.43
C LYS A 197 8.24 -23.88 -6.93
N PRO A 198 9.32 -23.88 -6.13
CA PRO A 198 10.59 -24.48 -6.55
C PRO A 198 10.48 -26.00 -6.75
N ASP A 199 11.43 -26.55 -7.52
CA ASP A 199 11.54 -27.99 -7.76
C ASP A 199 11.70 -28.77 -6.44
N PRO A 200 11.05 -29.95 -6.28
CA PRO A 200 11.22 -30.79 -5.10
C PRO A 200 12.68 -31.15 -4.76
N SER A 201 13.60 -31.16 -5.72
CA SER A 201 15.03 -31.39 -5.49
C SER A 201 15.68 -30.31 -4.61
N LEU A 202 15.05 -29.15 -4.48
CA LEU A 202 15.51 -28.01 -3.68
C LEU A 202 14.93 -28.01 -2.25
N ILE A 203 14.20 -29.06 -1.87
CA ILE A 203 13.67 -29.21 -0.51
C ILE A 203 14.84 -29.37 0.47
N CYS A 204 14.81 -28.56 1.51
CA CYS A 204 15.74 -28.58 2.63
C CYS A 204 14.97 -28.89 3.90
N THR A 205 15.19 -30.10 4.43
CA THR A 205 14.71 -30.50 5.75
C THR A 205 15.56 -29.84 6.84
N ARG A 206 15.10 -29.84 8.09
CA ARG A 206 15.90 -29.31 9.21
C ARG A 206 17.20 -30.08 9.40
N GLU A 207 17.16 -31.39 9.20
CA GLU A 207 18.30 -32.30 9.30
C GLU A 207 19.31 -31.99 8.19
N THR A 208 18.82 -31.82 6.95
CA THR A 208 19.66 -31.42 5.82
C THR A 208 20.32 -30.07 6.09
N PHE A 209 19.57 -29.08 6.58
CA PHE A 209 20.11 -27.78 6.95
C PHE A 209 21.23 -27.92 7.98
N MET A 210 21.01 -28.69 9.05
CA MET A 210 21.99 -28.86 10.11
C MET A 210 23.25 -29.59 9.64
N ASP A 211 23.10 -30.65 8.84
CA ASP A 211 24.22 -31.35 8.20
C ASP A 211 25.03 -30.41 7.30
N ARG A 212 24.37 -29.59 6.46
CA ARG A 212 25.06 -28.61 5.63
C ARG A 212 25.79 -27.56 6.46
N SER A 213 25.14 -26.98 7.47
CA SER A 213 25.78 -26.02 8.37
C SER A 213 27.00 -26.61 9.10
N GLN A 214 26.94 -27.88 9.51
CA GLN A 214 28.08 -28.56 10.14
C GLN A 214 29.23 -28.79 9.14
N ARG A 215 28.94 -29.27 7.92
CA ARG A 215 29.95 -29.56 6.89
C ARG A 215 30.66 -28.32 6.35
N VAL A 216 30.06 -27.14 6.49
CA VAL A 216 30.71 -25.87 6.16
C VAL A 216 31.96 -25.64 7.01
N GLY A 217 32.00 -26.16 8.25
CA GLY A 217 33.18 -26.11 9.11
C GLY A 217 33.51 -24.72 9.69
N ILE A 218 32.61 -23.74 9.57
CA ILE A 218 32.84 -22.34 10.00
C ILE A 218 32.13 -22.02 11.34
N PHE A 219 31.01 -22.68 11.63
CA PHE A 219 30.23 -22.37 12.84
C PHE A 219 30.76 -23.12 14.06
N THR A 220 30.84 -22.42 15.19
CA THR A 220 31.18 -23.04 16.48
C THR A 220 30.07 -24.00 16.93
N GLU A 221 30.40 -24.98 17.77
CA GLU A 221 29.41 -25.93 18.33
C GLU A 221 28.25 -25.20 19.02
N ASP A 222 28.54 -24.15 19.79
CA ASP A 222 27.56 -23.28 20.43
C ASP A 222 26.60 -22.62 19.43
N ASN A 223 27.11 -22.20 18.27
CA ASN A 223 26.31 -21.55 17.25
C ASN A 223 25.55 -22.54 16.37
N LEU A 224 26.05 -23.77 16.19
CA LEU A 224 25.29 -24.87 15.62
C LEU A 224 24.11 -25.24 16.53
N ALA A 225 24.34 -25.37 17.85
CA ALA A 225 23.27 -25.61 18.82
C ALA A 225 22.24 -24.46 18.86
N PHE A 226 22.70 -23.22 18.69
CA PHE A 226 21.81 -22.06 18.57
C PHE A 226 20.95 -22.11 17.30
N GLN A 227 21.54 -22.43 16.14
CA GLN A 227 20.81 -22.61 14.89
C GLN A 227 19.77 -23.73 15.00
N GLN A 228 20.15 -24.88 15.57
CA GLN A 228 19.23 -25.99 15.82
C GLN A 228 18.02 -25.54 16.65
N LYS A 229 18.26 -24.85 17.77
CA LYS A 229 17.18 -24.35 18.64
C LYS A 229 16.25 -23.37 17.92
N ILE A 230 16.77 -22.57 16.98
CA ILE A 230 15.94 -21.69 16.14
C ILE A 230 15.06 -22.54 15.22
N LEU A 231 15.62 -23.50 14.49
CA LEU A 231 14.87 -24.35 13.56
C LEU A 231 13.73 -25.08 14.25
N GLU A 232 13.99 -25.64 15.43
CA GLU A 232 12.99 -26.39 16.22
C GLU A 232 11.79 -25.53 16.65
N ARG A 233 11.99 -24.21 16.77
CA ARG A 233 10.97 -23.24 17.25
C ARG A 233 10.42 -22.33 16.16
N SER A 234 11.00 -22.39 14.96
CA SER A 234 10.74 -21.46 13.86
C SER A 234 9.33 -21.58 13.27
N GLY A 235 8.71 -22.76 13.40
CA GLY A 235 7.42 -23.09 12.77
C GLY A 235 7.53 -23.59 11.33
N LEU A 236 8.73 -23.56 10.73
CA LEU A 236 9.00 -24.14 9.42
C LEU A 236 8.78 -25.66 9.46
N GLY A 237 8.30 -26.24 8.37
CA GLY A 237 8.14 -27.68 8.16
C GLY A 237 9.33 -28.30 7.41
N GLN A 238 9.19 -29.56 7.00
CA GLN A 238 10.27 -30.31 6.32
C GLN A 238 10.33 -30.10 4.80
N LYS A 239 9.33 -29.43 4.21
CA LYS A 239 9.22 -29.26 2.74
C LYS A 239 9.64 -27.86 2.26
N THR A 240 10.40 -27.10 3.06
CA THR A 240 10.83 -25.74 2.66
C THR A 240 11.98 -25.74 1.66
N TYR A 241 12.17 -24.67 0.88
CA TYR A 241 13.12 -24.65 -0.25
C TYR A 241 14.37 -23.78 -0.02
N PHE A 242 15.52 -24.27 -0.51
CA PHE A 242 16.80 -23.56 -0.55
C PHE A 242 17.39 -23.48 -1.96
N PRO A 243 18.24 -22.49 -2.27
CA PRO A 243 18.99 -22.49 -3.52
C PRO A 243 19.99 -23.63 -3.56
N GLU A 244 20.12 -24.18 -4.75
CA GLU A 244 21.04 -25.26 -5.09
C GLU A 244 22.46 -24.95 -4.59
N ALA A 245 22.92 -23.71 -4.77
CA ALA A 245 24.24 -23.25 -4.36
C ALA A 245 24.53 -23.38 -2.86
N LEU A 246 23.51 -23.27 -2.00
CA LEU A 246 23.65 -23.45 -0.54
C LEU A 246 23.44 -24.91 -0.10
N LEU A 247 22.85 -25.75 -0.94
CA LEU A 247 22.66 -27.18 -0.68
C LEU A 247 23.87 -28.04 -1.05
N ARG A 248 24.79 -27.51 -1.87
CA ARG A 248 26.06 -28.18 -2.25
C ARG A 248 27.03 -28.25 -1.06
N VAL A 249 27.95 -29.21 -1.12
CA VAL A 249 29.05 -29.38 -0.16
C VAL A 249 30.37 -29.42 -0.95
N PRO A 250 31.23 -28.38 -0.87
CA PRO A 250 31.02 -27.12 -0.16
C PRO A 250 29.95 -26.23 -0.83
N PRO A 251 29.34 -25.27 -0.10
CA PRO A 251 28.42 -24.31 -0.71
C PRO A 251 29.17 -23.37 -1.66
N ASN A 252 28.49 -22.87 -2.70
CA ASN A 252 29.06 -21.97 -3.70
C ASN A 252 28.26 -20.65 -3.83
N PRO A 253 28.23 -19.80 -2.78
CA PRO A 253 27.51 -18.53 -2.84
C PRO A 253 28.26 -17.50 -3.69
N CYS A 254 28.02 -17.50 -5.01
CA CYS A 254 28.65 -16.57 -5.94
C CYS A 254 27.62 -15.74 -6.73
N MET A 255 28.08 -14.70 -7.42
CA MET A 255 27.21 -13.82 -8.23
C MET A 255 26.44 -14.59 -9.31
N GLU A 256 27.07 -15.59 -9.94
CA GLU A 256 26.44 -16.39 -10.99
C GLU A 256 25.28 -17.22 -10.44
N GLU A 257 25.49 -17.91 -9.32
CA GLU A 257 24.44 -18.70 -8.67
C GLU A 257 23.32 -17.81 -8.11
N ALA A 258 23.63 -16.62 -7.59
CA ALA A 258 22.61 -15.66 -7.18
C ALA A 258 21.78 -15.15 -8.37
N ARG A 259 22.41 -14.90 -9.53
CA ARG A 259 21.65 -14.60 -10.76
C ARG A 259 20.78 -15.78 -11.17
N LYS A 260 21.28 -17.01 -11.12
CA LYS A 260 20.53 -18.23 -11.44
C LYS A 260 19.29 -18.39 -10.56
N GLU A 261 19.42 -18.20 -9.24
CA GLU A 261 18.27 -18.19 -8.31
C GLU A 261 17.26 -17.10 -8.70
N ALA A 262 17.72 -15.86 -8.89
CA ALA A 262 16.83 -14.75 -9.20
C ALA A 262 16.09 -14.95 -10.53
N GLU A 263 16.77 -15.43 -11.57
CA GLU A 263 16.16 -15.76 -12.86
C GLU A 263 15.12 -16.87 -12.73
N THR A 264 15.48 -17.97 -12.07
CA THR A 264 14.61 -19.13 -11.89
C THR A 264 13.31 -18.72 -11.20
N VAL A 265 13.41 -18.00 -10.08
CA VAL A 265 12.26 -17.57 -9.28
C VAL A 265 11.42 -16.51 -10.02
N MET A 266 12.05 -15.45 -10.53
CA MET A 266 11.32 -14.36 -11.17
C MET A 266 10.66 -14.82 -12.48
N PHE A 267 11.38 -15.55 -13.33
CA PHE A 267 10.84 -15.99 -14.61
C PHE A 267 9.75 -17.03 -14.42
N GLY A 268 9.94 -18.01 -13.53
CA GLY A 268 8.90 -18.99 -13.23
C GLY A 268 7.60 -18.35 -12.71
N ALA A 269 7.70 -17.34 -11.84
CA ALA A 269 6.51 -16.59 -11.42
C ALA A 269 5.89 -15.79 -12.59
N ILE A 270 6.69 -15.04 -13.34
CA ILE A 270 6.17 -14.21 -14.44
C ILE A 270 5.50 -15.06 -15.53
N ASP A 271 6.13 -16.15 -15.94
CA ASP A 271 5.60 -17.07 -16.96
C ASP A 271 4.22 -17.57 -16.55
N ALA A 272 4.07 -18.02 -15.29
CA ALA A 272 2.80 -18.50 -14.76
C ALA A 272 1.70 -17.43 -14.75
N VAL A 273 1.99 -16.18 -14.37
CA VAL A 273 0.95 -15.12 -14.36
C VAL A 273 0.58 -14.65 -15.77
N LEU A 274 1.54 -14.62 -16.69
CA LEU A 274 1.29 -14.29 -18.09
C LEU A 274 0.44 -15.36 -18.77
N GLU A 275 0.73 -16.64 -18.51
CA GLU A 275 -0.06 -17.77 -19.01
C GLU A 275 -1.49 -17.75 -18.47
N LYS A 276 -1.67 -17.50 -17.16
CA LYS A 276 -3.01 -17.39 -16.55
C LYS A 276 -3.83 -16.28 -17.18
N THR A 277 -3.21 -15.12 -17.38
CA THR A 277 -3.91 -13.88 -17.75
C THR A 277 -4.03 -13.65 -19.26
N GLY A 278 -3.20 -14.33 -20.06
CA GLY A 278 -3.10 -14.14 -21.51
C GLY A 278 -2.54 -12.78 -21.94
N ILE A 279 -1.97 -12.00 -21.02
CA ILE A 279 -1.43 -10.68 -21.35
C ILE A 279 -0.07 -10.85 -22.03
N LYS A 280 0.12 -10.15 -23.14
CA LYS A 280 1.39 -10.17 -23.86
C LYS A 280 2.40 -9.30 -23.12
N PRO A 281 3.68 -9.70 -23.00
CA PRO A 281 4.70 -8.88 -22.35
C PRO A 281 4.77 -7.43 -22.88
N LYS A 282 4.58 -7.23 -24.19
CA LYS A 282 4.60 -5.90 -24.83
C LYS A 282 3.49 -4.95 -24.36
N ASP A 283 2.39 -5.48 -23.81
CA ASP A 283 1.27 -4.67 -23.31
C ASP A 283 1.53 -4.12 -21.89
N ILE A 284 2.54 -4.65 -21.20
CA ILE A 284 2.92 -4.22 -19.85
C ILE A 284 3.60 -2.86 -19.94
N GLY A 285 3.09 -1.90 -19.16
CA GLY A 285 3.59 -0.54 -19.19
C GLY A 285 4.40 -0.10 -17.99
N ILE A 286 4.26 -0.81 -16.88
CA ILE A 286 4.94 -0.55 -15.62
C ILE A 286 5.51 -1.88 -15.12
N LEU A 287 6.77 -1.88 -14.72
CA LEU A 287 7.44 -2.98 -14.04
C LEU A 287 8.00 -2.47 -12.72
N VAL A 288 7.63 -3.11 -11.62
CA VAL A 288 8.20 -2.84 -10.29
C VAL A 288 8.75 -4.15 -9.74
N VAL A 289 10.07 -4.24 -9.61
CA VAL A 289 10.75 -5.40 -9.02
C VAL A 289 11.24 -5.01 -7.64
N ASN A 290 11.11 -5.90 -6.66
CA ASN A 290 11.71 -5.73 -5.34
C ASN A 290 12.48 -6.98 -4.92
N CYS A 291 13.72 -6.75 -4.48
CA CYS A 291 14.60 -7.69 -3.81
C CYS A 291 15.50 -6.89 -2.87
N SER A 292 15.52 -7.25 -1.59
CA SER A 292 16.15 -6.38 -0.58
C SER A 292 17.67 -6.44 -0.67
N LEU A 293 18.23 -7.64 -0.76
CA LEU A 293 19.65 -7.88 -0.50
C LEU A 293 20.47 -8.24 -1.75
N PHE A 294 19.83 -8.53 -2.89
CA PHE A 294 20.54 -8.76 -4.15
C PHE A 294 20.13 -7.73 -5.20
N ASN A 295 21.03 -6.76 -5.44
CA ASN A 295 20.81 -5.65 -6.36
C ASN A 295 21.99 -5.53 -7.33
N PRO A 296 22.10 -6.44 -8.31
CA PRO A 296 23.22 -6.45 -9.25
C PRO A 296 23.14 -5.29 -10.26
N THR A 297 24.26 -5.04 -10.95
CA THR A 297 24.30 -4.22 -12.17
C THR A 297 24.58 -5.14 -13.37
N PRO A 298 23.71 -5.18 -14.41
CA PRO A 298 22.41 -4.52 -14.52
C PRO A 298 21.36 -5.06 -13.52
N SER A 299 20.33 -4.26 -13.23
CA SER A 299 19.30 -4.54 -12.23
C SER A 299 18.42 -5.75 -12.57
N LEU A 300 17.73 -6.31 -11.57
CA LEU A 300 16.77 -7.40 -11.77
C LEU A 300 15.62 -6.98 -12.69
N SER A 301 15.17 -5.73 -12.58
CA SER A 301 14.16 -5.18 -13.49
C SER A 301 14.66 -5.10 -14.94
N ALA A 302 15.93 -4.79 -15.17
CA ALA A 302 16.53 -4.81 -16.50
C ALA A 302 16.67 -6.24 -17.05
N MET A 303 16.97 -7.23 -16.19
CA MET A 303 16.98 -8.64 -16.58
C MET A 303 15.62 -9.09 -17.10
N ILE A 304 14.53 -8.72 -16.41
CA ILE A 304 13.15 -9.02 -16.84
C ILE A 304 12.81 -8.32 -18.16
N VAL A 305 13.13 -7.03 -18.30
CA VAL A 305 12.93 -6.28 -19.56
C VAL A 305 13.63 -6.97 -20.72
N ASN A 306 14.88 -7.40 -20.52
CA ASN A 306 15.66 -8.10 -21.55
C ASN A 306 15.12 -9.49 -21.87
N LYS A 307 14.73 -10.29 -20.88
CA LYS A 307 14.20 -11.65 -21.06
C LYS A 307 12.91 -11.65 -21.86
N TYR A 308 11.96 -10.80 -21.47
CA TYR A 308 10.61 -10.77 -22.04
C TYR A 308 10.44 -9.81 -23.22
N LYS A 309 11.51 -9.09 -23.60
CA LYS A 309 11.49 -8.07 -24.65
C LYS A 309 10.33 -7.09 -24.45
N LEU A 310 10.21 -6.57 -23.22
CA LEU A 310 9.21 -5.58 -22.87
C LEU A 310 9.38 -4.32 -23.73
N ARG A 311 8.30 -3.54 -23.87
CA ARG A 311 8.29 -2.36 -24.74
C ARG A 311 9.35 -1.32 -24.35
N GLY A 312 9.89 -0.61 -25.34
CA GLY A 312 11.00 0.34 -25.13
C GLY A 312 10.69 1.56 -24.26
N ASN A 313 9.42 1.89 -24.04
CA ASN A 313 8.96 2.98 -23.16
C ASN A 313 8.37 2.47 -21.84
N ILE A 314 8.79 1.30 -21.37
CA ILE A 314 8.36 0.76 -20.08
C ILE A 314 8.87 1.62 -18.92
N LEU A 315 8.02 1.85 -17.91
CA LEU A 315 8.45 2.43 -16.64
C LEU A 315 8.96 1.29 -15.75
N SER A 316 10.27 1.19 -15.57
CA SER A 316 10.91 0.08 -14.84
C SER A 316 11.57 0.58 -13.56
N TYR A 317 11.25 -0.05 -12.42
CA TYR A 317 11.76 0.28 -11.10
C TYR A 317 12.30 -0.97 -10.40
N ASN A 318 13.46 -0.83 -9.76
CA ASN A 318 14.07 -1.87 -8.94
C ASN A 318 14.22 -1.34 -7.50
N LEU A 319 13.50 -1.95 -6.54
CA LEU A 319 13.48 -1.53 -5.15
C LEU A 319 14.34 -2.47 -4.30
N GLY A 320 15.30 -1.92 -3.55
CA GLY A 320 16.17 -2.65 -2.63
C GLY A 320 16.15 -2.11 -1.20
N GLY A 321 16.68 -2.88 -0.24
CA GLY A 321 16.87 -2.45 1.15
C GLY A 321 15.61 -2.20 2.00
N MET A 322 14.42 -2.65 1.56
CA MET A 322 13.14 -2.38 2.26
C MET A 322 12.63 -3.56 3.11
N GLY A 323 13.27 -4.73 3.00
CA GLY A 323 12.92 -5.95 3.73
C GLY A 323 11.57 -6.54 3.32
N CYS A 324 11.00 -7.37 4.18
CA CYS A 324 9.81 -8.16 3.86
C CYS A 324 8.53 -7.34 3.58
N SER A 325 8.51 -6.04 3.90
CA SER A 325 7.37 -5.17 3.55
C SER A 325 7.42 -4.62 2.12
N ALA A 326 8.49 -4.89 1.36
CA ALA A 326 8.73 -4.35 0.03
C ALA A 326 7.64 -4.73 -0.99
N GLY A 327 6.99 -5.88 -0.83
CA GLY A 327 5.89 -6.31 -1.70
C GLY A 327 4.72 -5.33 -1.65
N LEU A 328 4.27 -4.95 -0.45
CA LEU A 328 3.18 -3.98 -0.28
C LEU A 328 3.59 -2.56 -0.68
N ILE A 329 4.86 -2.19 -0.48
CA ILE A 329 5.40 -0.91 -0.98
C ILE A 329 5.34 -0.88 -2.50
N SER A 330 5.67 -2.00 -3.16
CA SER A 330 5.65 -2.12 -4.62
C SER A 330 4.23 -2.06 -5.18
N ILE A 331 3.25 -2.66 -4.48
CA ILE A 331 1.83 -2.52 -4.82
C ILE A 331 1.37 -1.07 -4.70
N ASP A 332 1.74 -0.37 -3.63
CA ASP A 332 1.41 1.05 -3.46
C ASP A 332 2.05 1.92 -4.55
N LEU A 333 3.32 1.68 -4.89
CA LEU A 333 4.00 2.37 -6.00
C LEU A 333 3.29 2.12 -7.34
N ALA A 334 2.99 0.86 -7.67
CA ALA A 334 2.28 0.49 -8.88
C ALA A 334 0.88 1.15 -8.93
N LYS A 335 0.16 1.21 -7.80
CA LYS A 335 -1.12 1.90 -7.69
C LYS A 335 -0.99 3.39 -8.04
N GLN A 336 0.04 4.08 -7.53
CA GLN A 336 0.28 5.49 -7.84
C GLN A 336 0.62 5.70 -9.32
N LEU A 337 1.50 4.87 -9.88
CA LEU A 337 1.86 4.92 -11.30
C LEU A 337 0.66 4.68 -12.21
N LEU A 338 -0.22 3.75 -11.84
CA LEU A 338 -1.50 3.51 -12.54
C LEU A 338 -2.50 4.67 -12.40
N GLN A 339 -2.33 5.62 -11.47
CA GLN A 339 -3.14 6.85 -11.50
C GLN A 339 -2.69 7.78 -12.62
N VAL A 340 -1.38 7.84 -12.87
CA VAL A 340 -0.76 8.73 -13.85
C VAL A 340 -0.82 8.12 -15.26
N GLN A 341 -0.66 6.80 -15.39
CA GLN A 341 -0.65 6.11 -16.67
C GLN A 341 -2.01 5.43 -16.96
N PRO A 342 -2.90 6.06 -17.73
CA PRO A 342 -4.22 5.50 -18.03
C PRO A 342 -4.13 4.25 -18.88
N ASN A 343 -5.09 3.33 -18.68
CA ASN A 343 -5.28 2.12 -19.49
C ASN A 343 -4.02 1.25 -19.65
N SER A 344 -3.28 1.03 -18.56
CA SER A 344 -2.02 0.29 -18.56
C SER A 344 -2.08 -0.93 -17.65
N TYR A 345 -1.16 -1.86 -17.90
CA TYR A 345 -0.83 -2.94 -16.98
C TYR A 345 0.42 -2.60 -16.18
N ALA A 346 0.44 -3.01 -14.91
CA ALA A 346 1.62 -2.98 -14.06
C ALA A 346 1.94 -4.39 -13.57
N LEU A 347 3.17 -4.83 -13.81
CA LEU A 347 3.70 -6.09 -13.29
C LEU A 347 4.55 -5.78 -12.07
N VAL A 348 4.18 -6.36 -10.93
CA VAL A 348 4.96 -6.29 -9.69
C VAL A 348 5.59 -7.65 -9.44
N VAL A 349 6.91 -7.69 -9.23
CA VAL A 349 7.66 -8.91 -8.98
C VAL A 349 8.37 -8.78 -7.63
N SER A 350 8.06 -9.68 -6.72
CA SER A 350 8.64 -9.75 -5.38
C SER A 350 9.47 -11.02 -5.24
N THR A 351 10.73 -10.90 -4.85
CA THR A 351 11.61 -12.05 -4.59
C THR A 351 12.64 -11.66 -3.54
N GLU A 352 13.27 -12.63 -2.89
CA GLU A 352 14.48 -12.41 -2.12
C GLU A 352 15.51 -13.44 -2.52
N ASN A 353 16.71 -12.98 -2.84
CA ASN A 353 17.82 -13.87 -3.12
C ASN A 353 18.53 -14.22 -1.81
N ILE A 354 18.56 -15.50 -1.49
CA ILE A 354 19.23 -15.96 -0.27
C ILE A 354 20.62 -16.55 -0.54
N THR A 355 20.95 -16.87 -1.81
CA THR A 355 22.27 -17.40 -2.19
C THR A 355 23.43 -16.53 -1.73
N GLN A 356 23.38 -15.22 -2.00
CA GLN A 356 24.49 -14.31 -1.68
C GLN A 356 24.45 -13.72 -0.27
N ASN A 357 23.35 -13.93 0.46
CA ASN A 357 23.10 -13.27 1.74
C ASN A 357 23.15 -14.25 2.90
N TRP A 358 23.70 -15.43 2.66
CA TRP A 358 23.99 -16.41 3.69
C TRP A 358 25.16 -15.94 4.56
N TYR A 359 24.89 -15.72 5.85
CA TYR A 359 25.91 -15.24 6.79
C TYR A 359 26.85 -16.37 7.18
N LEU A 360 28.15 -16.18 6.92
CA LEU A 360 29.23 -17.14 7.18
C LEU A 360 30.06 -16.77 8.42
N GLY A 361 29.45 -16.14 9.41
CA GLY A 361 30.13 -15.78 10.67
C GLY A 361 29.41 -16.32 11.90
N ASN A 362 29.87 -15.90 13.08
CA ASN A 362 29.46 -16.45 14.37
C ASN A 362 28.68 -15.44 15.26
N ASP A 363 28.29 -14.27 14.74
CA ASP A 363 27.39 -13.33 15.42
C ASP A 363 25.94 -13.86 15.44
N ARG A 364 25.45 -14.22 16.63
CA ARG A 364 24.10 -14.75 16.84
C ARG A 364 22.98 -13.83 16.36
N SER A 365 23.20 -12.50 16.35
CA SER A 365 22.20 -11.55 15.86
C SER A 365 21.93 -11.64 14.37
N MET A 366 22.84 -12.26 13.61
CA MET A 366 22.76 -12.44 12.16
C MET A 366 22.35 -13.87 11.75
N LEU A 367 22.65 -14.88 12.57
CA LEU A 367 22.35 -16.30 12.31
C LEU A 367 20.84 -16.63 12.20
N LEU A 368 19.97 -15.83 12.80
CA LEU A 368 18.52 -16.03 12.71
C LEU A 368 18.03 -15.99 11.25
N SER A 369 18.62 -15.12 10.43
CA SER A 369 18.24 -14.97 9.02
C SER A 369 18.45 -16.27 8.22
N ASN A 370 19.64 -16.87 8.35
CA ASN A 370 19.98 -18.17 7.75
C ASN A 370 18.91 -19.24 8.03
N CYS A 371 18.41 -19.29 9.27
CA CYS A 371 17.50 -20.35 9.71
C CYS A 371 16.07 -20.23 9.14
N ILE A 372 15.57 -19.00 8.92
CA ILE A 372 14.15 -18.76 8.62
C ILE A 372 13.86 -18.44 7.15
N PHE A 373 14.80 -17.80 6.46
CA PHE A 373 14.58 -17.37 5.08
C PHE A 373 14.64 -18.55 4.13
N ARG A 374 13.76 -18.54 3.13
CA ARG A 374 13.62 -19.60 2.14
C ARG A 374 13.44 -19.02 0.76
N MET A 375 13.79 -19.79 -0.26
CA MET A 375 13.60 -19.40 -1.65
C MET A 375 12.11 -19.25 -1.95
N GLY A 376 11.74 -18.14 -2.59
CA GLY A 376 10.40 -17.93 -3.11
C GLY A 376 10.25 -16.58 -3.80
N GLY A 377 9.16 -16.44 -4.54
CA GLY A 377 8.85 -15.21 -5.24
C GLY A 377 7.43 -15.20 -5.78
N ALA A 378 6.94 -14.00 -6.10
CA ALA A 378 5.61 -13.79 -6.61
C ALA A 378 5.60 -12.74 -7.72
N ALA A 379 4.74 -12.96 -8.73
CA ALA A 379 4.45 -12.01 -9.78
C ALA A 379 2.97 -11.65 -9.76
N VAL A 380 2.69 -10.35 -9.81
CA VAL A 380 1.36 -9.78 -9.56
C VAL A 380 1.01 -8.85 -10.72
N LEU A 381 -0.08 -9.12 -11.42
CA LEU A 381 -0.48 -8.32 -12.58
C LEU A 381 -1.66 -7.41 -12.24
N LEU A 382 -1.42 -6.10 -12.26
CA LEU A 382 -2.39 -5.07 -11.96
C LEU A 382 -2.87 -4.37 -13.25
N SER A 383 -4.11 -3.89 -13.25
CA SER A 383 -4.71 -3.11 -14.34
C SER A 383 -5.50 -1.93 -13.79
N ASN A 384 -5.53 -0.81 -14.52
CA ASN A 384 -6.49 0.28 -14.28
C ASN A 384 -7.52 0.41 -15.41
N ARG A 385 -7.58 -0.56 -16.34
CA ARG A 385 -8.55 -0.57 -17.44
C ARG A 385 -9.92 -0.96 -16.91
N SER A 386 -10.94 -0.19 -17.27
CA SER A 386 -12.32 -0.47 -16.87
C SER A 386 -12.84 -1.81 -17.42
N SER A 387 -12.39 -2.20 -18.62
CA SER A 387 -12.74 -3.47 -19.27
C SER A 387 -12.24 -4.70 -18.49
N ASP A 388 -11.12 -4.59 -17.78
CA ASP A 388 -10.54 -5.69 -17.02
C ASP A 388 -11.29 -6.01 -15.72
N ARG A 389 -12.21 -5.14 -15.28
CA ARG A 389 -12.94 -5.31 -14.03
C ARG A 389 -13.67 -6.65 -13.93
N ARG A 390 -14.24 -7.15 -15.03
CA ARG A 390 -15.03 -8.39 -15.03
C ARG A 390 -14.19 -9.65 -14.86
N ARG A 391 -12.94 -9.63 -15.34
CA ARG A 391 -12.02 -10.78 -15.29
C ARG A 391 -11.03 -10.73 -14.11
N SER A 392 -10.96 -9.59 -13.43
CA SER A 392 -10.05 -9.40 -12.30
C SER A 392 -10.50 -10.18 -11.08
N LYS A 393 -9.55 -10.79 -10.35
CA LYS A 393 -9.83 -11.46 -9.08
C LYS A 393 -10.18 -10.47 -7.97
N TYR A 394 -9.41 -9.39 -7.83
CA TYR A 394 -9.57 -8.43 -6.75
C TYR A 394 -9.54 -6.97 -7.22
N GLN A 395 -10.08 -6.08 -6.39
CA GLN A 395 -9.87 -4.63 -6.48
C GLN A 395 -9.04 -4.17 -5.28
N LEU A 396 -8.01 -3.35 -5.53
CA LEU A 396 -7.28 -2.68 -4.46
C LEU A 396 -8.12 -1.50 -3.94
N ILE A 397 -8.46 -1.53 -2.65
CA ILE A 397 -9.28 -0.51 -2.00
C ILE A 397 -8.39 0.51 -1.30
N HIS A 398 -7.56 0.07 -0.36
CA HIS A 398 -6.70 0.93 0.43
C HIS A 398 -5.28 0.40 0.50
N THR A 399 -4.33 1.33 0.62
CA THR A 399 -2.93 1.07 0.95
C THR A 399 -2.58 2.03 2.08
N VAL A 400 -1.93 1.54 3.12
CA VAL A 400 -1.48 2.35 4.28
C VAL A 400 -0.02 2.06 4.54
N ARG A 401 0.79 3.12 4.59
CA ARG A 401 2.21 3.03 4.84
C ARG A 401 2.56 3.68 6.17
N THR A 402 3.29 2.95 7.00
CA THR A 402 3.89 3.47 8.23
C THR A 402 5.40 3.32 8.13
N HIS A 403 6.11 4.42 8.37
CA HIS A 403 7.56 4.46 8.40
C HIS A 403 8.02 4.98 9.76
N LYS A 404 8.87 4.21 10.45
CA LYS A 404 9.40 4.56 11.78
C LYS A 404 10.89 4.87 11.79
N GLY A 405 11.61 4.74 10.69
CA GLY A 405 13.05 5.01 10.63
C GLY A 405 13.52 6.45 10.86
N ALA A 406 12.65 7.36 11.32
CA ALA A 406 13.10 8.62 11.93
C ALA A 406 13.44 8.46 13.43
N ASP A 407 13.04 7.34 14.03
CA ASP A 407 13.46 6.90 15.36
C ASP A 407 14.69 5.99 15.23
N ASP A 408 15.75 6.28 15.96
CA ASP A 408 17.05 5.60 15.83
C ASP A 408 16.95 4.11 16.20
N ASN A 409 16.14 3.76 17.20
CA ASN A 409 15.93 2.37 17.60
C ASN A 409 15.21 1.60 16.49
N ALA A 410 14.18 2.20 15.89
CA ALA A 410 13.47 1.62 14.75
C ALA A 410 14.35 1.54 13.48
N PHE A 411 15.20 2.53 13.25
CA PHE A 411 16.14 2.56 12.14
C PHE A 411 17.19 1.44 12.25
N GLY A 412 17.87 1.35 13.40
CA GLY A 412 18.89 0.33 13.69
C GLY A 412 18.35 -1.06 14.02
N CYS A 413 17.04 -1.28 13.91
CA CYS A 413 16.38 -2.51 14.33
C CYS A 413 16.71 -3.72 13.45
N VAL A 414 16.81 -3.49 12.14
CA VAL A 414 17.17 -4.49 11.13
C VAL A 414 18.19 -3.81 10.24
N TYR A 415 19.44 -4.24 10.34
CA TYR A 415 20.57 -3.53 9.74
C TYR A 415 21.56 -4.49 9.12
N GLN A 416 21.97 -4.22 7.88
CA GLN A 416 23.04 -4.97 7.22
C GLN A 416 24.38 -4.36 7.63
N ARG A 417 25.27 -5.17 8.22
CA ARG A 417 26.59 -4.73 8.68
C ARG A 417 27.60 -5.87 8.58
N GLU A 418 28.87 -5.51 8.62
CA GLU A 418 29.95 -6.45 8.89
C GLU A 418 29.93 -6.83 10.37
N ASP A 419 30.31 -8.07 10.67
CA ASP A 419 30.56 -8.47 12.04
C ASP A 419 31.85 -7.84 12.59
N ASN A 420 31.96 -7.77 13.91
CA ASN A 420 33.02 -7.02 14.59
C ASN A 420 34.30 -7.85 14.81
N ASN A 421 34.49 -8.95 14.07
CA ASN A 421 35.66 -9.81 14.25
C ASN A 421 36.87 -9.17 13.57
N ALA A 422 37.77 -8.60 14.37
CA ALA A 422 38.95 -7.85 13.90
C ALA A 422 40.05 -8.72 13.25
N GLU A 423 40.00 -10.04 13.41
CA GLU A 423 41.04 -10.98 12.94
C GLU A 423 40.77 -11.57 11.55
N GLU A 424 39.54 -11.45 11.03
CA GLU A 424 39.17 -11.82 9.66
C GLU A 424 38.59 -10.60 8.94
N THR A 425 38.62 -10.59 7.60
CA THR A 425 37.79 -9.65 6.82
C THR A 425 36.34 -9.81 7.28
N GLY A 426 35.76 -8.76 7.88
CA GLY A 426 34.42 -8.79 8.48
C GLY A 426 33.39 -9.41 7.55
N LYS A 427 32.62 -10.37 8.06
CA LYS A 427 31.58 -11.06 7.28
C LYS A 427 30.31 -10.24 7.29
N VAL A 428 29.77 -9.95 6.12
CA VAL A 428 28.51 -9.19 5.99
C VAL A 428 27.32 -10.06 6.36
N GLY A 429 26.43 -9.55 7.21
CA GLY A 429 25.17 -10.18 7.55
C GLY A 429 24.08 -9.18 7.92
N VAL A 430 22.86 -9.67 8.11
CA VAL A 430 21.72 -8.85 8.55
C VAL A 430 21.49 -9.06 10.03
N SER A 431 21.85 -8.05 10.82
CA SER A 431 21.70 -8.01 12.27
C SER A 431 20.26 -7.68 12.66
N LEU A 432 19.69 -8.46 13.57
CA LEU A 432 18.36 -8.24 14.15
C LEU A 432 18.49 -7.79 15.61
N SER A 433 17.92 -6.63 15.92
CA SER A 433 17.91 -6.09 17.28
C SER A 433 16.99 -6.89 18.20
N LYS A 434 17.36 -6.99 19.49
CA LYS A 434 16.52 -7.59 20.54
C LYS A 434 15.18 -6.85 20.73
N ASN A 435 15.13 -5.58 20.35
CA ASN A 435 13.93 -4.73 20.46
C ASN A 435 12.95 -4.89 19.28
N LEU A 436 13.23 -5.81 18.34
CA LEU A 436 12.45 -6.00 17.11
C LEU A 436 10.94 -6.16 17.37
N MET A 437 10.56 -6.98 18.36
CA MET A 437 9.14 -7.22 18.65
C MET A 437 8.43 -5.99 19.20
N ALA A 438 9.08 -5.23 20.08
CA ALA A 438 8.50 -4.00 20.64
C ALA A 438 8.29 -2.95 19.54
N ILE A 439 9.31 -2.73 18.70
CA ILE A 439 9.26 -1.81 17.56
C ILE A 439 8.19 -2.26 16.55
N ALA A 440 8.06 -3.56 16.31
CA ALA A 440 7.01 -4.13 15.47
C ALA A 440 5.61 -3.83 16.01
N GLY A 441 5.39 -4.02 17.32
CA GLY A 441 4.12 -3.70 17.98
C GLY A 441 3.75 -2.21 17.88
N GLU A 442 4.72 -1.31 18.03
CA GLU A 442 4.48 0.14 17.89
C GLU A 442 4.17 0.56 16.44
N ALA A 443 4.87 -0.03 15.47
CA ALA A 443 4.63 0.21 14.06
C ALA A 443 3.27 -0.36 13.63
N LEU A 444 2.90 -1.55 14.11
CA LEU A 444 1.57 -2.15 13.94
C LEU A 444 0.49 -1.21 14.48
N LYS A 445 0.63 -0.79 15.75
CA LYS A 445 -0.30 0.14 16.39
C LYS A 445 -0.50 1.42 15.58
N THR A 446 0.59 1.99 15.06
CA THR A 446 0.53 3.20 14.22
C THR A 446 -0.19 2.94 12.89
N ASN A 447 0.06 1.77 12.27
CA ASN A 447 -0.57 1.37 11.02
C ASN A 447 -2.08 1.15 11.19
N ILE A 448 -2.51 0.32 12.15
CA ILE A 448 -3.92 0.00 12.38
C ILE A 448 -4.73 1.22 12.79
N THR A 449 -4.10 2.16 13.49
CA THR A 449 -4.71 3.45 13.85
C THR A 449 -5.02 4.30 12.62
N THR A 450 -4.19 4.20 11.57
CA THR A 450 -4.41 4.90 10.30
C THR A 450 -5.38 4.14 9.40
N LEU A 451 -5.35 2.80 9.43
CA LEU A 451 -6.21 1.93 8.64
C LEU A 451 -7.65 1.90 9.16
N GLY A 452 -7.86 1.85 10.47
CA GLY A 452 -9.16 1.67 11.11
C GLY A 452 -10.27 2.56 10.55
N PRO A 453 -10.09 3.89 10.49
CA PRO A 453 -11.09 4.80 9.94
C PRO A 453 -11.45 4.59 8.47
N LEU A 454 -10.58 3.92 7.70
CA LEU A 454 -10.80 3.65 6.28
C LEU A 454 -11.63 2.37 6.06
N VAL A 455 -11.68 1.46 7.03
CA VAL A 455 -12.18 0.08 6.82
C VAL A 455 -13.24 -0.35 7.83
N LEU A 456 -13.22 0.19 9.04
CA LEU A 456 -14.12 -0.23 10.12
C LEU A 456 -15.51 0.38 9.94
N PRO A 457 -16.58 -0.32 10.36
CA PRO A 457 -17.92 0.24 10.46
C PRO A 457 -17.98 1.49 11.36
N MET A 458 -18.96 2.35 11.13
CA MET A 458 -19.11 3.59 11.90
C MET A 458 -19.32 3.35 13.41
N SER A 459 -20.03 2.28 13.78
CA SER A 459 -20.24 1.90 15.18
C SER A 459 -18.91 1.69 15.92
N GLU A 460 -17.99 0.96 15.30
CA GLU A 460 -16.64 0.69 15.82
C GLU A 460 -15.79 1.97 15.91
N GLN A 461 -15.88 2.82 14.88
CA GLN A 461 -15.18 4.11 14.87
C GLN A 461 -15.66 5.02 16.01
N LEU A 462 -16.98 5.07 16.26
CA LEU A 462 -17.56 5.84 17.35
C LEU A 462 -17.16 5.29 18.71
N LEU A 463 -17.17 3.97 18.91
CA LEU A 463 -16.77 3.33 20.17
C LEU A 463 -15.28 3.58 20.48
N PHE A 464 -14.41 3.42 19.49
CA PHE A 464 -13.00 3.73 19.60
C PHE A 464 -12.78 5.21 19.95
N PHE A 465 -13.45 6.11 19.23
CA PHE A 465 -13.35 7.55 19.47
C PHE A 465 -13.85 7.95 20.87
N ALA A 466 -15.00 7.43 21.29
CA ALA A 466 -15.56 7.65 22.62
C ALA A 466 -14.59 7.20 23.72
N THR A 467 -13.95 6.02 23.55
CA THR A 467 -12.96 5.50 24.49
C THR A 467 -11.70 6.36 24.53
N LEU A 468 -11.23 6.86 23.39
CA LEU A 468 -10.10 7.80 23.33
C LEU A 468 -10.42 9.12 24.04
N VAL A 469 -11.62 9.68 23.84
CA VAL A 469 -12.09 10.91 24.51
C VAL A 469 -12.21 10.67 26.01
N ALA A 470 -12.84 9.59 26.45
CA ALA A 470 -12.97 9.20 27.87
C ALA A 470 -11.60 9.13 28.57
N ARG A 471 -10.60 8.54 27.91
CA ARG A 471 -9.25 8.42 28.48
C ARG A 471 -8.48 9.73 28.49
N LYS A 472 -8.57 10.52 27.42
CA LYS A 472 -7.69 11.68 27.21
C LYS A 472 -8.26 13.01 27.69
N VAL A 473 -9.59 13.16 27.66
CA VAL A 473 -10.30 14.37 28.11
C VAL A 473 -10.74 14.21 29.56
N PHE A 474 -11.35 13.07 29.90
CA PHE A 474 -11.88 12.81 31.24
C PHE A 474 -10.86 12.14 32.19
N LYS A 475 -9.61 11.95 31.75
CA LYS A 475 -8.48 11.35 32.52
C LYS A 475 -8.84 10.04 33.23
N VAL A 476 -9.78 9.25 32.70
CA VAL A 476 -10.19 7.99 33.32
C VAL A 476 -9.09 6.94 33.07
N LYS A 477 -8.11 6.88 33.98
CA LYS A 477 -6.93 5.99 33.88
C LYS A 477 -7.28 4.50 33.95
N LYS A 478 -8.47 4.13 34.46
CA LYS A 478 -8.92 2.73 34.63
C LYS A 478 -9.48 2.06 33.37
N ILE A 479 -9.73 2.79 32.28
CA ILE A 479 -10.27 2.20 31.05
C ILE A 479 -9.12 1.67 30.17
N LYS A 480 -9.13 0.36 29.89
CA LYS A 480 -8.18 -0.27 28.97
C LYS A 480 -8.33 0.34 27.55
N PRO A 481 -7.23 0.53 26.80
CA PRO A 481 -7.33 0.93 25.40
C PRO A 481 -8.24 -0.03 24.63
N TYR A 482 -9.29 0.49 23.98
CA TYR A 482 -10.10 -0.31 23.06
C TYR A 482 -9.30 -0.57 21.79
N ILE A 483 -9.13 -1.84 21.44
CA ILE A 483 -8.57 -2.27 20.16
C ILE A 483 -9.77 -2.56 19.27
N PRO A 484 -9.95 -1.83 18.15
CA PRO A 484 -11.08 -2.07 17.27
C PRO A 484 -11.10 -3.50 16.73
N ASP A 485 -12.30 -4.07 16.62
CA ASP A 485 -12.42 -5.41 16.05
C ASP A 485 -12.31 -5.37 14.52
N PHE A 486 -11.10 -5.67 14.04
CA PHE A 486 -10.83 -5.73 12.60
C PHE A 486 -11.49 -6.93 11.90
N LYS A 487 -12.00 -7.93 12.64
CA LYS A 487 -12.78 -9.06 12.07
C LYS A 487 -14.09 -8.58 11.45
N LEU A 488 -14.61 -7.42 11.89
CA LEU A 488 -15.78 -6.79 11.26
C LEU A 488 -15.46 -6.11 9.91
N ALA A 489 -14.21 -5.73 9.71
CA ALA A 489 -13.73 -5.07 8.49
C ALA A 489 -13.19 -6.03 7.44
N PHE A 490 -12.76 -7.23 7.85
CA PHE A 490 -12.07 -8.17 6.98
C PHE A 490 -12.51 -9.59 7.25
N GLU A 491 -12.85 -10.30 6.17
CA GLU A 491 -13.13 -11.71 6.19
C GLU A 491 -11.83 -12.53 6.15
N HIS A 492 -10.76 -12.03 5.52
CA HIS A 492 -9.49 -12.77 5.38
C HIS A 492 -8.28 -11.93 5.80
N PHE A 493 -7.30 -12.58 6.41
CA PHE A 493 -6.07 -11.96 6.89
C PHE A 493 -4.86 -12.69 6.29
N CYS A 494 -3.95 -11.91 5.73
CA CYS A 494 -2.64 -12.34 5.26
C CYS A 494 -1.60 -11.55 6.06
N ILE A 495 -1.09 -12.17 7.10
CA ILE A 495 -0.08 -11.59 7.99
C ILE A 495 1.26 -12.18 7.61
N HIS A 496 2.21 -11.31 7.25
CA HIS A 496 3.52 -11.73 6.77
C HIS A 496 4.15 -12.80 7.69
N ALA A 497 4.41 -13.96 7.08
CA ALA A 497 5.13 -15.09 7.66
C ALA A 497 6.64 -14.78 7.95
N GLY A 498 6.91 -13.76 8.77
CA GLY A 498 8.27 -13.37 9.16
C GLY A 498 8.95 -14.36 10.11
N GLY A 499 8.13 -15.11 10.86
CA GLY A 499 8.55 -16.10 11.84
C GLY A 499 7.46 -16.31 12.89
N ARG A 500 7.52 -17.43 13.62
CA ARG A 500 6.48 -17.81 14.59
C ARG A 500 6.18 -16.71 15.61
N ALA A 501 7.21 -16.11 16.21
CA ALA A 501 7.04 -15.08 17.25
C ALA A 501 6.27 -13.85 16.75
N VAL A 502 6.49 -13.44 15.49
CA VAL A 502 5.78 -12.31 14.88
C VAL A 502 4.30 -12.66 14.69
N LEU A 503 4.00 -13.88 14.22
CA LEU A 503 2.61 -14.34 14.05
C LEU A 503 1.88 -14.42 15.40
N ASP A 504 2.52 -15.00 16.42
CA ASP A 504 1.96 -15.13 17.77
C ASP A 504 1.66 -13.74 18.39
N GLU A 505 2.54 -12.75 18.19
CA GLU A 505 2.35 -11.39 18.68
C GLU A 505 1.20 -10.67 17.96
N ILE A 506 1.04 -10.88 16.65
CA ILE A 506 -0.06 -10.25 15.89
C ILE A 506 -1.40 -10.88 16.21
N GLU A 507 -1.46 -12.21 16.33
CA GLU A 507 -2.64 -12.94 16.77
C GLU A 507 -3.16 -12.37 18.09
N LYS A 508 -2.26 -12.21 19.07
CA LYS A 508 -2.59 -11.64 20.38
C LYS A 508 -3.02 -10.18 20.31
N ASN A 509 -2.34 -9.33 19.52
CA ASN A 509 -2.64 -7.91 19.45
C ASN A 509 -3.94 -7.59 18.69
N LEU A 510 -4.36 -8.45 17.78
CA LEU A 510 -5.57 -8.27 16.96
C LEU A 510 -6.72 -9.21 17.37
N ASP A 511 -6.51 -10.04 18.39
CA ASP A 511 -7.50 -11.03 18.86
C ASP A 511 -8.02 -11.92 17.72
N LEU A 512 -7.10 -12.45 16.92
CA LEU A 512 -7.41 -13.29 15.77
C LEU A 512 -7.55 -14.75 16.19
N SER A 513 -8.51 -15.46 15.59
CA SER A 513 -8.68 -16.90 15.81
C SER A 513 -7.71 -17.72 14.95
N GLU A 514 -7.58 -19.02 15.28
CA GLU A 514 -6.77 -19.97 14.49
C GLU A 514 -7.15 -19.98 13.01
N TRP A 515 -8.45 -19.87 12.69
CA TRP A 515 -8.94 -19.81 11.31
C TRP A 515 -8.35 -18.63 10.53
N HIS A 516 -8.22 -17.46 11.16
CA HIS A 516 -7.63 -16.26 10.54
C HIS A 516 -6.11 -16.39 10.39
N MET A 517 -5.45 -17.05 11.35
CA MET A 517 -3.99 -17.23 11.37
C MET A 517 -3.51 -18.40 10.52
N GLU A 518 -4.39 -19.34 10.16
CA GLU A 518 -4.08 -20.54 9.41
C GLU A 518 -3.31 -20.26 8.10
N PRO A 519 -3.72 -19.32 7.21
CA PRO A 519 -2.98 -19.07 5.97
C PRO A 519 -1.52 -18.67 6.22
N SER A 520 -1.28 -17.79 7.20
CA SER A 520 0.07 -17.34 7.57
C SER A 520 0.90 -18.45 8.23
N ARG A 521 0.30 -19.24 9.13
CA ARG A 521 0.99 -20.34 9.83
C ARG A 521 1.32 -21.48 8.87
N MET A 522 0.40 -21.86 7.99
CA MET A 522 0.64 -22.91 6.99
C MET A 522 1.64 -22.46 5.95
N THR A 523 1.60 -21.18 5.51
CA THR A 523 2.62 -20.62 4.61
C THR A 523 4.01 -20.68 5.25
N LEU A 524 4.15 -20.22 6.50
CA LEU A 524 5.41 -20.31 7.23
C LEU A 524 5.90 -21.76 7.35
N ASN A 525 5.00 -22.71 7.59
CA ASN A 525 5.35 -24.11 7.68
C ASN A 525 5.80 -24.69 6.34
N ARG A 526 5.05 -24.46 5.27
CA ARG A 526 5.28 -25.11 3.98
C ARG A 526 6.38 -24.46 3.15
N PHE A 527 6.45 -23.13 3.15
CA PHE A 527 7.34 -22.35 2.29
C PHE A 527 8.40 -21.58 3.09
N GLY A 528 8.24 -21.42 4.40
CA GLY A 528 9.12 -20.60 5.23
C GLY A 528 8.94 -19.10 4.99
N ASN A 529 9.93 -18.31 5.42
CA ASN A 529 9.90 -16.87 5.18
C ASN A 529 10.49 -16.55 3.80
N THR A 530 9.62 -16.34 2.81
CA THR A 530 9.97 -15.93 1.44
C THR A 530 10.00 -14.39 1.28
N SER A 531 10.31 -13.69 2.37
CA SER A 531 10.46 -12.22 2.45
C SER A 531 9.22 -11.48 1.92
N SER A 532 9.41 -10.59 0.95
CA SER A 532 8.38 -9.72 0.37
C SER A 532 7.28 -10.47 -0.39
N SER A 533 7.49 -11.76 -0.68
CA SER A 533 6.53 -12.57 -1.42
C SER A 533 5.57 -13.39 -0.53
N SER A 534 5.84 -13.56 0.77
CA SER A 534 5.07 -14.45 1.66
C SER A 534 3.56 -14.19 1.63
N LEU A 535 3.16 -12.91 1.64
CA LEU A 535 1.75 -12.50 1.63
C LEU A 535 0.94 -13.03 0.44
N TRP A 536 1.61 -13.33 -0.68
CA TRP A 536 0.98 -13.89 -1.87
C TRP A 536 0.76 -15.40 -1.73
N TYR A 537 1.68 -16.12 -1.08
CA TYR A 537 1.46 -17.53 -0.73
C TYR A 537 0.31 -17.68 0.27
N GLU A 538 0.15 -16.74 1.21
CA GLU A 538 -0.96 -16.71 2.17
C GLU A 538 -2.31 -16.45 1.49
N LEU A 539 -2.35 -15.52 0.54
CA LEU A 539 -3.54 -15.28 -0.28
C LEU A 539 -3.86 -16.48 -1.15
N ALA A 540 -2.85 -17.09 -1.77
CA ALA A 540 -2.97 -18.31 -2.57
C ALA A 540 -3.51 -19.48 -1.73
N TYR A 541 -3.10 -19.61 -0.47
CA TYR A 541 -3.65 -20.63 0.43
C TYR A 541 -5.15 -20.44 0.64
N SER A 542 -5.57 -19.19 0.86
CA SER A 542 -6.99 -18.86 1.06
C SER A 542 -7.82 -19.10 -0.20
N GLU A 543 -7.27 -18.80 -1.39
CA GLU A 543 -7.86 -19.18 -2.68
C GLU A 543 -7.99 -20.70 -2.82
N ALA A 544 -6.91 -21.46 -2.55
CA ALA A 544 -6.88 -22.92 -2.70
C ALA A 544 -7.79 -23.65 -1.71
N LYS A 545 -8.05 -23.07 -0.53
CA LYS A 545 -9.08 -23.56 0.41
C LYS A 545 -10.52 -23.24 -0.02
N GLY A 546 -10.72 -22.54 -1.13
CA GLY A 546 -12.04 -22.11 -1.58
C GLY A 546 -12.72 -21.11 -0.64
N ARG A 547 -11.94 -20.41 0.21
CA ARG A 547 -12.45 -19.49 1.24
C ARG A 547 -12.92 -18.16 0.65
N ILE A 548 -12.30 -17.71 -0.44
CA ILE A 548 -12.55 -16.38 -1.00
C ILE A 548 -13.88 -16.34 -1.77
N LYS A 549 -14.87 -15.64 -1.24
CA LYS A 549 -16.15 -15.37 -1.89
C LYS A 549 -16.21 -13.96 -2.47
N ARG A 550 -17.08 -13.77 -3.46
CA ARG A 550 -17.31 -12.46 -4.07
C ARG A 550 -17.75 -11.45 -3.01
N GLY A 551 -17.05 -10.32 -2.93
CA GLY A 551 -17.34 -9.25 -1.99
C GLY A 551 -16.47 -9.25 -0.75
N ASP A 552 -15.84 -10.39 -0.42
CA ASP A 552 -14.94 -10.53 0.72
C ASP A 552 -13.78 -9.54 0.64
N ARG A 553 -13.31 -9.13 1.82
CA ARG A 553 -12.22 -8.19 2.02
C ARG A 553 -11.06 -8.94 2.64
N THR A 554 -9.89 -8.79 2.01
CA THR A 554 -8.64 -9.38 2.50
C THR A 554 -7.70 -8.28 2.92
N TRP A 555 -7.16 -8.39 4.13
CA TRP A 555 -6.12 -7.50 4.64
C TRP A 555 -4.76 -8.19 4.58
N GLN A 556 -3.84 -7.61 3.83
CA GLN A 556 -2.43 -7.94 3.84
C GLN A 556 -1.66 -6.97 4.73
N ILE A 557 -0.79 -7.47 5.61
CA ILE A 557 0.10 -6.66 6.45
C ILE A 557 1.52 -7.24 6.53
N ALA A 558 2.53 -6.39 6.33
CA ALA A 558 3.93 -6.79 6.39
C ALA A 558 4.84 -5.77 7.08
N PHE A 559 5.96 -6.28 7.61
CA PHE A 559 6.99 -5.53 8.33
C PHE A 559 8.32 -5.58 7.59
N GLY A 560 9.14 -4.53 7.68
CA GLY A 560 10.43 -4.46 7.00
C GLY A 560 11.40 -3.47 7.66
N SER A 561 12.63 -3.39 7.16
CA SER A 561 13.73 -2.59 7.72
C SER A 561 13.47 -1.07 7.69
N GLY A 562 14.22 -0.32 8.51
CA GLY A 562 14.06 1.14 8.71
C GLY A 562 12.77 1.48 9.48
N PHE A 563 12.45 0.70 10.50
CA PHE A 563 11.25 -0.15 10.57
C PHE A 563 9.99 0.37 9.84
N LYS A 564 9.44 -0.45 8.95
CA LYS A 564 8.23 -0.16 8.16
C LYS A 564 7.12 -1.15 8.48
N CYS A 565 5.88 -0.68 8.51
CA CYS A 565 4.69 -1.52 8.61
C CYS A 565 3.68 -1.05 7.55
N ASN A 566 3.35 -1.92 6.60
CA ASN A 566 2.53 -1.57 5.45
C ASN A 566 1.32 -2.50 5.36
N SER A 567 0.19 -1.94 4.90
CA SER A 567 -1.07 -2.64 4.75
C SER A 567 -1.64 -2.45 3.36
N ALA A 568 -2.24 -3.50 2.79
CA ALA A 568 -3.06 -3.43 1.59
C ALA A 568 -4.41 -4.11 1.84
N VAL A 569 -5.48 -3.49 1.33
CA VAL A 569 -6.85 -3.98 1.45
C VAL A 569 -7.37 -4.32 0.07
N TRP A 570 -7.73 -5.58 -0.11
CA TRP A 570 -8.28 -6.11 -1.34
C TRP A 570 -9.76 -6.43 -1.15
N LYS A 571 -10.55 -6.25 -2.21
CA LYS A 571 -11.93 -6.73 -2.28
C LYS A 571 -12.07 -7.73 -3.42
N ALA A 572 -12.52 -8.95 -3.12
CA ALA A 572 -12.80 -9.97 -4.12
C ALA A 572 -13.93 -9.51 -5.05
N LEU A 573 -13.66 -9.50 -6.36
CA LEU A 573 -14.64 -9.10 -7.38
C LEU A 573 -15.49 -10.27 -7.86
N ARG A 574 -14.99 -11.50 -7.66
CA ARG A 574 -15.64 -12.78 -7.94
C ARG A 574 -15.27 -13.80 -6.87
N THR A 575 -16.07 -14.85 -6.75
CA THR A 575 -15.70 -16.03 -5.94
C THR A 575 -14.58 -16.76 -6.66
N ILE A 576 -13.54 -17.14 -5.92
CA ILE A 576 -12.39 -17.86 -6.50
C ILE A 576 -12.65 -19.35 -6.35
N ASP A 577 -12.63 -20.05 -7.47
CA ASP A 577 -12.76 -21.51 -7.50
C ASP A 577 -11.41 -22.15 -7.10
N PRO A 578 -11.37 -23.03 -6.09
CA PRO A 578 -10.15 -23.75 -5.73
C PRO A 578 -9.56 -24.60 -6.87
N VAL A 579 -10.34 -24.92 -7.91
CA VAL A 579 -9.90 -25.69 -9.09
C VAL A 579 -9.34 -24.81 -10.21
N GLU A 580 -9.44 -23.47 -10.13
CA GLU A 580 -8.85 -22.58 -11.16
C GLU A 580 -7.30 -22.67 -11.21
N LYS A 581 -6.76 -22.55 -12.43
CA LYS A 581 -5.33 -22.66 -12.85
C LYS A 581 -4.24 -22.50 -11.78
N SER A 582 -3.33 -23.49 -11.73
CA SER A 582 -1.97 -23.54 -11.14
C SER A 582 -1.67 -22.52 -10.04
N ASN A 583 -1.96 -22.87 -8.79
CA ASN A 583 -1.57 -22.15 -7.57
C ASN A 583 -0.47 -22.97 -6.86
N PRO A 584 0.50 -22.36 -6.14
CA PRO A 584 1.56 -23.09 -5.41
C PRO A 584 1.05 -24.18 -4.44
N TRP A 585 -0.22 -24.14 -4.04
CA TRP A 585 -0.85 -25.10 -3.14
C TRP A 585 -1.70 -26.17 -3.85
N SER A 586 -1.99 -26.04 -5.15
CA SER A 586 -3.04 -26.80 -5.83
C SER A 586 -2.92 -28.33 -5.68
N ASP A 587 -1.70 -28.84 -5.68
CA ASP A 587 -1.34 -30.26 -5.60
C ASP A 587 -1.37 -30.82 -4.17
N GLU A 588 -1.22 -29.99 -3.14
CA GLU A 588 -1.02 -30.44 -1.75
C GLU A 588 -1.95 -29.76 -0.73
N ILE A 589 -2.88 -28.88 -1.15
CA ILE A 589 -3.74 -28.12 -0.23
C ILE A 589 -4.61 -29.00 0.68
N HIS A 590 -4.91 -30.22 0.23
CA HIS A 590 -5.70 -31.21 0.98
C HIS A 590 -4.92 -31.80 2.18
N GLU A 591 -3.58 -31.71 2.18
CA GLU A 591 -2.73 -32.11 3.31
C GLU A 591 -2.76 -31.10 4.47
N PHE A 592 -3.33 -29.91 4.26
CA PHE A 592 -3.36 -28.82 5.23
C PHE A 592 -4.77 -28.62 5.83
N PRO A 593 -4.92 -28.00 7.01
CA PRO A 593 -3.86 -27.58 7.91
C PRO A 593 -3.18 -28.77 8.61
N VAL A 594 -1.91 -28.59 8.94
CA VAL A 594 -1.16 -29.55 9.77
C VAL A 594 -0.98 -28.97 11.18
N ALA A 595 -0.85 -29.85 12.18
CA ALA A 595 -0.47 -29.42 13.52
C ALA A 595 0.99 -28.90 13.49
N VAL A 596 1.22 -27.71 14.06
CA VAL A 596 2.56 -27.09 14.15
C VAL A 596 2.97 -26.96 15.63
N PRO A 597 3.64 -27.99 16.20
CA PRO A 597 4.08 -27.97 17.60
C PRO A 597 4.94 -26.74 17.92
N ARG A 598 4.95 -26.31 19.19
CA ARG A 598 5.81 -25.20 19.65
C ARG A 598 7.29 -25.50 19.49
N ILE A 599 7.65 -26.76 19.65
CA ILE A 599 9.01 -27.28 19.50
C ILE A 599 8.88 -28.56 18.68
N THR A 600 9.62 -28.65 17.58
CA THR A 600 9.77 -29.88 16.79
C THR A 600 11.25 -30.23 16.78
N PRO A 601 11.71 -31.27 17.50
CA PRO A 601 13.12 -31.63 17.58
C PRO A 601 13.71 -31.91 16.19
N VAL A 602 14.98 -31.55 15.98
CA VAL A 602 15.74 -32.06 14.83
C VAL A 602 16.17 -33.48 15.19
N THR A 603 15.59 -34.47 14.53
CA THR A 603 16.00 -35.87 14.74
C THR A 603 17.33 -36.10 14.06
N SER A 604 18.37 -36.42 14.83
CA SER A 604 19.65 -36.88 14.28
C SER A 604 19.42 -38.20 13.54
N SER A 605 19.68 -38.21 12.24
CA SER A 605 19.74 -39.43 11.42
C SER A 605 20.99 -40.24 11.75
#